data_AF-A0A1Y5Q467-F1
#
_entry.id   AF-A0A1Y5Q467-F1
#
_cell.length_a   1.000
_cell.length_b   1.000
_cell.length_c   1.000
_cell.angle_alpha   90.00
_cell.angle_beta   90.00
_cell.angle_gamma   90.00
#
_symmetry.space_group_name_H-M   'P 1'
#
loop_
_entity.id
_entity.type
_entity.pdbx_description
1 polymer ?
#
loop_
_entity_poly.entity_id
_entity_poly.type
_entity_poly.pdbx_seq_one_letter_code
_entity_poly.pdbx_strand_id
1 'polypeptide(L)'
;MRHLIPLSATTLVLAGLFALPAAARPVHDHAHAAHTPQAPAAAPAQQWPSDASLREGMRRIRVAVQGLEHYEHGHIGIAQASATTTLIDEAIAGMFAGCKLEPDADVVLHGLLAEFMAGAEAVRTSPQVPVAEIARMRQALARYPQLFDDPRWDVEAD
;
A
#
# COMPACT_ATOMS: atom_id res chain seq x y z
N MET A 1 49.82 -74.97 -25.15
CA MET A 1 50.07 -73.65 -25.77
C MET A 1 48.95 -72.71 -25.34
N ARG A 2 49.33 -71.49 -24.97
CA ARG A 2 48.54 -70.49 -24.26
C ARG A 2 48.16 -69.38 -25.22
N HIS A 3 46.86 -69.10 -25.43
CA HIS A 3 46.30 -67.83 -25.92
C HIS A 3 44.83 -67.75 -25.40
N LEU A 4 44.46 -66.95 -24.39
CA LEU A 4 44.26 -65.49 -24.30
C LEU A 4 42.98 -64.96 -25.00
N ILE A 5 41.87 -64.85 -24.22
CA ILE A 5 40.96 -63.68 -23.92
C ILE A 5 40.51 -62.81 -25.15
N PRO A 6 39.21 -62.41 -25.33
CA PRO A 6 38.46 -61.61 -24.34
C PRO A 6 36.93 -61.74 -24.17
N LEU A 7 36.54 -61.40 -22.93
CA LEU A 7 35.26 -60.84 -22.48
C LEU A 7 34.84 -59.64 -23.34
N SER A 8 33.55 -59.51 -23.65
CA SER A 8 32.93 -58.23 -24.01
C SER A 8 31.49 -58.20 -23.50
N ALA A 9 31.36 -57.67 -22.28
CA ALA A 9 30.11 -57.14 -21.75
C ALA A 9 30.03 -55.67 -22.16
N THR A 10 28.94 -55.27 -22.80
CA THR A 10 28.64 -53.85 -23.03
C THR A 10 27.12 -53.66 -23.02
N THR A 11 26.54 -53.68 -21.82
CA THR A 11 25.18 -53.18 -21.60
C THR A 11 25.26 -51.66 -21.47
N LEU A 12 24.59 -50.99 -22.40
CA LEU A 12 24.42 -49.55 -22.51
C LEU A 12 23.62 -49.03 -21.29
N VAL A 13 24.28 -48.30 -20.39
CA VAL A 13 23.60 -47.55 -19.31
C VAL A 13 23.22 -46.18 -19.85
N LEU A 14 21.92 -45.96 -19.99
CA LEU A 14 21.31 -44.71 -20.40
C LEU A 14 21.51 -43.65 -19.30
N ALA A 15 22.30 -42.62 -19.58
CA ALA A 15 22.49 -41.48 -18.69
C ALA A 15 21.18 -40.67 -18.60
N GLY A 16 20.50 -40.73 -17.45
CA GLY A 16 19.38 -39.86 -17.14
C GLY A 16 19.86 -38.43 -16.93
N LEU A 17 19.50 -37.54 -17.86
CA LEU A 17 19.59 -36.10 -17.68
C LEU A 17 18.61 -35.69 -16.57
N PHE A 18 19.11 -35.42 -15.37
CA PHE A 18 18.33 -34.71 -14.35
C PHE A 18 18.30 -33.23 -14.72
N ALA A 19 17.21 -32.81 -15.36
CA ALA A 19 16.85 -31.41 -15.46
C ALA A 19 16.39 -30.94 -14.06
N LEU A 20 17.23 -30.15 -13.38
CA LEU A 20 16.84 -29.43 -12.18
C LEU A 20 15.79 -28.38 -12.56
N PRO A 21 14.63 -28.31 -11.87
CA PRO A 21 13.73 -27.18 -12.05
C PRO A 21 14.42 -25.94 -11.48
N ALA A 22 14.68 -24.95 -12.35
CA ALA A 22 15.04 -23.62 -11.90
C ALA A 22 13.83 -23.07 -11.13
N ALA A 23 13.94 -23.01 -9.80
CA ALA A 23 13.00 -22.26 -8.98
C ALA A 23 13.10 -20.80 -9.41
N ALA A 24 12.12 -20.34 -10.19
CA ALA A 24 11.91 -18.92 -10.43
C ALA A 24 11.74 -18.27 -9.06
N ARG A 25 12.67 -17.38 -8.70
CA ARG A 25 12.48 -16.49 -7.55
C ARG A 25 11.19 -15.72 -7.80
N PRO A 26 10.25 -15.63 -6.83
CA PRO A 26 9.25 -14.59 -6.91
C PRO A 26 10.02 -13.27 -6.82
N VAL A 27 10.21 -12.64 -7.97
CA VAL A 27 10.28 -11.18 -8.00
C VAL A 27 9.03 -10.74 -7.26
N HIS A 28 9.22 -10.03 -6.15
CA HIS A 28 8.14 -9.24 -5.58
C HIS A 28 7.81 -8.18 -6.63
N ASP A 29 7.03 -8.57 -7.63
CA ASP A 29 6.29 -7.61 -8.43
C ASP A 29 5.36 -6.96 -7.41
N HIS A 30 5.62 -5.69 -7.14
CA HIS A 30 4.64 -4.79 -6.54
C HIS A 30 3.53 -4.56 -7.57
N ALA A 31 2.86 -5.63 -7.98
CA ALA A 31 1.56 -5.56 -8.60
C ALA A 31 0.63 -5.10 -7.48
N HIS A 32 0.32 -3.81 -7.46
CA HIS A 32 -0.80 -3.26 -6.72
C HIS A 32 -2.05 -3.96 -7.25
N ALA A 33 -2.37 -5.13 -6.67
CA ALA A 33 -3.60 -5.84 -6.91
C ALA A 33 -4.72 -4.81 -6.72
N ALA A 34 -5.50 -4.58 -7.77
CA ALA A 34 -6.59 -3.62 -7.78
C ALA A 34 -7.39 -3.80 -6.48
N HIS A 35 -7.24 -2.86 -5.55
CA HIS A 35 -7.92 -2.89 -4.27
C HIS A 35 -9.40 -2.86 -4.61
N THR A 36 -10.06 -4.02 -4.52
CA THR A 36 -11.50 -4.09 -4.68
C THR A 36 -12.06 -3.18 -3.60
N PRO A 37 -12.90 -2.18 -3.93
CA PRO A 37 -13.41 -1.25 -2.93
C PRO A 37 -14.13 -2.05 -1.84
N GLN A 38 -13.47 -2.26 -0.70
CA GLN A 38 -14.09 -2.88 0.45
C GLN A 38 -15.12 -1.87 0.97
N ALA A 39 -16.33 -2.36 1.23
CA ALA A 39 -17.36 -1.52 1.82
C ALA A 39 -16.80 -0.83 3.07
N PRO A 40 -17.05 0.48 3.25
CA PRO A 40 -16.58 1.22 4.41
C PRO A 40 -16.93 0.46 5.70
N ALA A 41 -15.93 0.12 6.52
CA ALA A 41 -16.18 -0.45 7.83
C ALA A 41 -17.13 0.46 8.62
N ALA A 42 -18.19 -0.13 9.20
CA ALA A 42 -19.07 0.60 10.11
C ALA A 42 -18.26 1.12 11.30
N ALA A 43 -18.65 2.27 11.86
CA ALA A 43 -18.03 2.79 13.06
C ALA A 43 -18.21 1.78 14.21
N PRO A 44 -17.15 1.45 14.97
CA PRO A 44 -17.26 0.54 16.10
C PRO A 44 -18.07 1.20 17.24
N ALA A 45 -18.61 0.37 18.15
CA ALA A 45 -19.30 0.87 19.34
C ALA A 45 -18.36 1.67 20.28
N GLN A 46 -17.06 1.41 20.18
CA GLN A 46 -15.97 2.14 20.85
C GLN A 46 -14.83 2.33 19.85
N GLN A 47 -14.27 3.54 19.78
CA GLN A 47 -13.10 3.83 18.95
C GLN A 47 -11.91 2.96 19.33
N TRP A 48 -11.10 2.59 18.34
CA TRP A 48 -9.83 1.88 18.54
C TRP A 48 -8.76 2.83 19.08
N PRO A 49 -7.89 2.41 20.03
CA PRO A 49 -6.75 3.22 20.44
C PRO A 49 -5.86 3.56 19.26
N SER A 50 -5.41 4.82 19.17
CA SER A 50 -4.37 5.22 18.22
C SER A 50 -2.98 5.14 18.86
N ASP A 51 -1.97 4.75 18.08
CA ASP A 51 -0.57 4.90 18.47
C ASP A 51 0.02 6.23 17.94
N ALA A 52 1.25 6.55 18.36
CA ALA A 52 1.90 7.79 17.95
C ALA A 52 2.18 7.86 16.44
N SER A 53 2.47 6.72 15.81
CA SER A 53 2.77 6.65 14.37
C SER A 53 1.51 6.94 13.55
N LEU A 54 0.39 6.30 13.90
CA LEU A 54 -0.92 6.54 13.28
C LEU A 54 -1.34 8.00 13.41
N ARG A 55 -1.31 8.56 14.64
CA ARG A 55 -1.71 9.95 14.88
C ARG A 55 -0.89 10.93 14.04
N GLU A 56 0.40 10.67 13.93
CA GLU A 56 1.32 11.52 13.17
C GLU A 56 1.09 11.41 11.66
N GLY A 57 0.97 10.19 11.14
CA GLY A 57 0.69 9.98 9.73
C GLY A 57 -0.63 10.62 9.30
N MET A 58 -1.70 10.46 10.09
CA MET A 58 -3.01 11.02 9.77
C MET A 58 -3.03 12.56 9.79
N ARG A 59 -2.24 13.21 10.67
CA ARG A 59 -2.06 14.68 10.62
C ARG A 59 -1.36 15.13 9.34
N ARG A 60 -0.27 14.46 8.94
CA ARG A 60 0.44 14.79 7.69
C ARG A 60 -0.45 14.58 6.47
N ILE A 61 -1.22 13.48 6.45
CA ILE A 61 -2.19 13.22 5.39
C ILE A 61 -3.25 14.32 5.35
N ARG A 62 -3.77 14.77 6.50
CA ARG A 62 -4.73 15.88 6.55
C ARG A 62 -4.19 17.12 5.87
N VAL A 63 -2.97 17.55 6.23
CA VAL A 63 -2.32 18.73 5.65
C VAL A 63 -2.12 18.56 4.14
N ALA A 64 -1.68 17.39 3.69
CA ALA A 64 -1.49 17.14 2.26
C ALA A 64 -2.82 17.15 1.48
N VAL A 65 -3.88 16.54 2.02
CA VAL A 65 -5.21 16.55 1.40
C VAL A 65 -5.79 17.96 1.35
N GLN A 66 -5.61 18.78 2.39
CA GLN A 66 -5.96 20.21 2.34
C GLN A 66 -5.16 20.94 1.25
N GLY A 67 -3.88 20.60 1.09
CA GLY A 67 -3.05 21.11 -0.02
C GLY A 67 -3.64 20.80 -1.40
N LEU A 68 -4.28 19.64 -1.58
CA LEU A 68 -4.93 19.26 -2.84
C LEU A 68 -6.19 20.09 -3.15
N GLU A 69 -6.80 20.76 -2.17
CA GLU A 69 -7.91 21.70 -2.44
C GLU A 69 -7.45 22.88 -3.31
N HIS A 70 -6.18 23.28 -3.19
CA HIS A 70 -5.59 24.28 -4.09
C HIS A 70 -5.50 23.78 -5.53
N TYR A 71 -5.37 22.46 -5.74
CA TYR A 71 -5.36 21.88 -7.09
C TYR A 71 -6.78 21.89 -7.68
N GLU A 72 -7.79 21.54 -6.88
CA GLU A 72 -9.21 21.64 -7.28
C GLU A 72 -9.62 23.06 -7.66
N HIS A 73 -9.07 24.07 -6.99
CA HIS A 73 -9.33 25.48 -7.31
C HIS A 73 -8.40 26.08 -8.36
N GLY A 74 -7.47 25.30 -8.94
CA GLY A 74 -6.55 25.78 -9.96
C GLY A 74 -5.46 26.75 -9.45
N HIS A 75 -5.25 26.82 -8.13
CA HIS A 75 -4.21 27.64 -7.51
C HIS A 75 -2.81 27.02 -7.63
N ILE A 76 -2.73 25.70 -7.85
CA ILE A 76 -1.48 24.96 -8.09
C ILE A 76 -1.57 24.10 -9.35
N GLY A 77 -0.43 23.85 -9.98
CA GLY A 77 -0.32 22.98 -11.16
C GLY A 77 -0.09 21.51 -10.79
N ILE A 78 -0.19 20.63 -11.80
CA ILE A 78 0.00 19.18 -11.64
C ILE A 78 1.33 18.79 -10.98
N ALA A 79 2.43 19.50 -11.26
CA ALA A 79 3.72 19.19 -10.66
C ALA A 79 3.70 19.37 -9.13
N GLN A 80 3.05 20.43 -8.63
CA GLN A 80 2.89 20.69 -7.20
C GLN A 80 1.91 19.70 -6.58
N ALA A 81 0.78 19.43 -7.25
CA ALA A 81 -0.19 18.44 -6.80
C ALA A 81 0.46 17.05 -6.65
N SER A 82 1.25 16.61 -7.64
CA SER A 82 2.01 15.37 -7.57
C SER A 82 3.01 15.35 -6.41
N ALA A 83 3.73 16.45 -6.16
CA ALA A 83 4.61 16.55 -4.99
C ALA A 83 3.82 16.46 -3.67
N THR A 84 2.61 17.04 -3.61
CA THR A 84 1.70 16.88 -2.46
C THR A 84 1.28 15.42 -2.27
N THR A 85 1.06 14.65 -3.34
CA THR A 85 0.77 13.21 -3.22
C THR A 85 1.95 12.41 -2.67
N THR A 86 3.19 12.79 -2.97
CA THR A 86 4.37 12.16 -2.38
C THR A 86 4.37 12.29 -0.86
N LEU A 87 3.91 13.42 -0.30
CA LEU A 87 3.80 13.61 1.16
C LEU A 87 2.79 12.63 1.80
N ILE A 88 1.74 12.27 1.06
CA ILE A 88 0.77 11.26 1.49
C ILE A 88 1.43 9.89 1.51
N ASP A 89 2.14 9.52 0.44
CA ASP A 89 2.84 8.23 0.34
C ASP A 89 3.92 8.08 1.44
N GLU A 90 4.66 9.14 1.73
CA GLU A 90 5.65 9.19 2.81
C GLU A 90 5.02 9.05 4.21
N ALA A 91 3.88 9.70 4.45
CA ALA A 91 3.14 9.56 5.70
C ALA A 91 2.64 8.12 5.89
N ILE A 92 2.15 7.49 4.82
CA ILE A 92 1.69 6.09 4.82
C ILE A 92 2.86 5.14 5.09
N ALA A 93 3.98 5.31 4.39
CA ALA A 93 5.18 4.49 4.62
C ALA A 93 5.70 4.62 6.05
N GLY A 94 5.69 5.84 6.61
CA GLY A 94 6.04 6.10 8.00
C GLY A 94 5.11 5.41 9.01
N MET A 95 3.80 5.31 8.70
CA MET A 95 2.85 4.56 9.51
C MET A 95 3.18 3.07 9.55
N PHE A 96 3.42 2.44 8.38
CA PHE A 96 3.77 1.02 8.34
C PHE A 96 5.08 0.69 9.07
N ALA A 97 6.07 1.58 9.01
CA ALA A 97 7.34 1.39 9.71
C ALA A 97 7.19 1.46 11.25
N GLY A 98 6.17 2.15 11.75
CA GLY A 98 5.97 2.40 13.19
C GLY A 98 4.70 1.80 13.78
N CYS A 99 3.89 1.08 13.00
CA CYS A 99 2.56 0.61 13.38
C CYS A 99 2.63 -0.39 14.55
N LYS A 100 1.80 -0.16 15.57
CA LYS A 100 1.66 -1.01 16.76
C LYS A 100 0.19 -1.29 17.07
N LEU A 101 -0.67 -1.18 16.07
CA LEU A 101 -2.09 -1.45 16.21
C LEU A 101 -2.34 -2.95 16.40
N GLU A 102 -3.41 -3.26 17.12
CA GLU A 102 -3.97 -4.61 17.13
C GLU A 102 -4.46 -4.99 15.71
N PRO A 103 -4.43 -6.28 15.33
CA PRO A 103 -4.74 -6.72 13.96
C PRO A 103 -6.09 -6.21 13.42
N ASP A 104 -7.14 -6.21 14.23
CA ASP A 104 -8.47 -5.76 13.81
C ASP A 104 -8.52 -4.24 13.57
N ALA A 105 -7.79 -3.46 14.38
CA ALA A 105 -7.64 -2.03 14.19
C ALA A 105 -6.83 -1.72 12.91
N ASP A 106 -5.80 -2.51 12.63
CA ASP A 106 -4.98 -2.38 11.42
C ASP A 106 -5.77 -2.69 10.14
N VAL A 107 -6.68 -3.67 10.16
CA VAL A 107 -7.62 -3.92 9.04
C VAL A 107 -8.52 -2.71 8.77
N VAL A 108 -9.02 -2.07 9.82
CA VAL A 108 -9.82 -0.84 9.69
C VAL A 108 -8.98 0.31 9.13
N LEU A 109 -7.74 0.46 9.61
CA LEU A 109 -6.79 1.47 9.11
C LEU A 109 -6.56 1.30 7.60
N HIS A 110 -6.29 0.07 7.14
CA HIS A 110 -6.06 -0.21 5.73
C HIS A 110 -7.19 0.27 4.82
N GLY A 111 -8.44 0.21 5.28
CA GLY A 111 -9.59 0.75 4.54
C GLY A 111 -9.53 2.26 4.34
N LEU A 112 -8.97 3.02 5.29
CA LEU A 112 -8.73 4.46 5.12
C LEU A 112 -7.52 4.71 4.21
N LEU A 113 -6.43 3.96 4.41
CA LEU A 113 -5.19 4.13 3.63
C LEU A 113 -5.41 3.87 2.14
N ALA A 114 -6.26 2.90 1.79
CA ALA A 114 -6.62 2.62 0.41
C ALA A 114 -7.24 3.83 -0.31
N GLU A 115 -8.07 4.64 0.38
CA GLU A 115 -8.66 5.87 -0.18
C GLU A 115 -7.59 6.93 -0.46
N PHE A 116 -6.61 7.06 0.44
CA PHE A 116 -5.50 8.00 0.26
C PHE A 116 -4.59 7.59 -0.89
N MET A 117 -4.24 6.31 -0.99
CA MET A 117 -3.42 5.78 -2.07
C MET A 117 -4.13 5.90 -3.42
N ALA A 118 -5.43 5.60 -3.48
CA ALA A 118 -6.23 5.74 -4.70
C ALA A 118 -6.33 7.21 -5.15
N GLY A 119 -6.53 8.14 -4.23
CA GLY A 119 -6.56 9.57 -4.55
C GLY A 119 -5.20 10.13 -4.99
N ALA A 120 -4.13 9.72 -4.31
CA ALA A 120 -2.75 10.06 -4.70
C ALA A 120 -2.45 9.59 -6.13
N GLU A 121 -2.82 8.36 -6.46
CA GLU A 121 -2.64 7.81 -7.80
C GLU A 121 -3.49 8.53 -8.85
N ALA A 122 -4.75 8.80 -8.54
CA ALA A 122 -5.63 9.54 -9.44
C ALA A 122 -5.08 10.93 -9.76
N VAL A 123 -4.54 11.65 -8.76
CA VAL A 123 -3.94 12.98 -8.96
C VAL A 123 -2.76 12.91 -9.92
N ARG A 124 -1.91 11.88 -9.84
CA ARG A 124 -0.73 11.75 -10.70
C ARG A 124 -1.05 11.35 -12.14
N THR A 125 -2.12 10.58 -12.35
CA THR A 125 -2.37 9.87 -13.61
C THR A 125 -3.56 10.40 -14.40
N SER A 126 -4.48 11.12 -13.77
CA SER A 126 -5.68 11.59 -14.43
C SER A 126 -5.38 12.72 -15.43
N PRO A 127 -6.06 12.74 -16.60
CA PRO A 127 -5.90 13.81 -17.57
C PRO A 127 -6.52 15.15 -17.12
N GLN A 128 -7.41 15.09 -16.14
CA GLN A 128 -8.04 16.24 -15.48
C GLN A 128 -7.97 16.10 -13.96
N VAL A 129 -8.30 17.17 -13.23
CA VAL A 129 -8.34 17.16 -11.76
C VAL A 129 -9.34 16.09 -11.28
N PRO A 130 -8.91 15.10 -10.47
CA PRO A 130 -9.76 14.01 -10.01
C PRO A 130 -10.55 14.41 -8.75
N VAL A 131 -11.53 15.30 -8.92
CA VAL A 131 -12.32 15.88 -7.82
C VAL A 131 -13.02 14.82 -6.97
N ALA A 132 -13.52 13.74 -7.59
CA ALA A 132 -14.22 12.69 -6.88
C ALA A 132 -13.28 11.91 -5.94
N GLU A 133 -12.06 11.63 -6.39
CA GLU A 133 -11.05 10.90 -5.62
C GLU A 133 -10.49 11.77 -4.49
N ILE A 134 -10.23 13.06 -4.74
CA ILE A 134 -9.83 14.00 -3.67
C ILE A 134 -10.97 14.13 -2.62
N ALA A 135 -12.24 14.15 -3.05
CA ALA A 135 -13.37 14.14 -2.14
C ALA A 135 -13.44 12.86 -1.29
N ARG A 136 -13.10 11.69 -1.85
CA ARG A 136 -13.03 10.43 -1.08
C ARG A 136 -11.92 10.45 -0.03
N MET A 137 -10.78 11.09 -0.30
CA MET A 137 -9.74 11.30 0.71
C MET A 137 -10.26 12.16 1.87
N ARG A 138 -10.99 13.25 1.58
CA ARG A 138 -11.66 14.04 2.64
C ARG A 138 -12.66 13.22 3.45
N GLN A 139 -13.42 12.34 2.80
CA GLN A 139 -14.34 11.44 3.50
C GLN A 139 -13.60 10.43 4.39
N ALA A 140 -12.46 9.90 3.94
CA ALA A 140 -11.61 9.04 4.76
C ALA A 140 -11.08 9.78 6.00
N LEU A 141 -10.63 11.04 5.85
CA LEU A 141 -10.24 11.91 6.98
C LEU A 141 -11.40 12.15 7.95
N ALA A 142 -12.62 12.38 7.45
CA ALA A 142 -13.79 12.58 8.28
C ALA A 142 -14.21 11.32 9.06
N ARG A 143 -13.88 10.13 8.54
CA ARG A 143 -14.13 8.84 9.21
C ARG A 143 -13.09 8.51 10.27
N TYR A 144 -11.85 8.98 10.13
CA TYR A 144 -10.78 8.67 11.07
C TYR A 144 -11.15 8.89 12.55
N PRO A 145 -11.65 10.06 13.00
CA PRO A 145 -12.00 10.26 14.40
C PRO A 145 -13.23 9.47 14.83
N GLN A 146 -13.99 8.84 13.92
CA GLN A 146 -15.09 7.94 14.28
C GLN A 146 -14.59 6.52 14.55
N LEU A 147 -13.42 6.18 14.02
CA LEU A 147 -12.84 4.85 14.05
C LEU A 147 -11.73 4.74 15.10
N PHE A 148 -10.93 5.80 15.28
CA PHE A 148 -9.77 5.83 16.15
C PHE A 148 -9.86 6.94 17.20
N ASP A 149 -9.40 6.64 18.41
CA ASP A 149 -9.26 7.57 19.51
C ASP A 149 -7.96 8.36 19.32
N ASP A 150 -8.07 9.52 18.66
CA ASP A 150 -7.03 10.55 18.62
C ASP A 150 -7.56 11.82 19.29
N PRO A 151 -7.28 12.04 20.58
CA PRO A 151 -7.87 13.13 21.35
C PRO A 151 -7.42 14.52 20.89
N ARG A 152 -6.37 14.61 20.04
CA ARG A 152 -5.89 15.89 19.49
C ARG A 152 -6.37 16.12 18.05
N TRP A 153 -7.15 15.20 17.49
CA TRP A 153 -7.59 15.28 16.10
C TRP A 153 -8.27 16.62 15.79
N ASP A 154 -9.23 17.05 16.61
CA ASP A 154 -10.01 18.27 16.37
C ASP A 154 -9.37 19.55 16.95
N VAL A 155 -8.26 19.42 17.69
CA VAL A 155 -7.62 20.56 18.38
C VAL A 155 -6.52 21.19 17.54
N GLU A 156 -5.92 20.44 16.61
CA GLU A 156 -4.80 20.88 15.77
C GLU A 156 -5.25 21.27 14.34
N ALA A 157 -6.44 21.86 14.21
CA ALA A 157 -6.95 22.43 12.97
C ALA A 157 -6.70 23.94 12.90
N ASP A 158 -5.44 24.36 13.07
CA ASP A 158 -4.98 25.74 12.89
C ASP A 158 -3.84 25.79 11.85
#